data_AF-A0A495PSU0-F1
#
_entry.id   AF-A0A495PSU0-F1
#
_cell.length_a   1.000
_cell.length_b   1.000
_cell.length_c   1.000
_cell.angle_alpha   90.00
_cell.angle_beta   90.00
_cell.angle_gamma   90.00
#
_symmetry.space_group_name_H-M   'P 1'
#
loop_
_entity.id
_entity.type
_entity.pdbx_description
1 polymer ?
#
loop_
_entity_poly.entity_id
_entity_poly.type
_entity_poly.pdbx_seq_one_letter_code
_entity_poly.pdbx_strand_id
1 'polypeptide(L)'
;MSAIQKYGLLGLTLLLLLPSFLNFSHVFAHDFNFACSDHSTTHLHQSTLDCELCDFHPNPIISFHFFNYDLNEISSINKKFFNYYEFLSDYQKLSFELRGPPTPKLT
;
A
#
# COMPACT_ATOMS: atom_id res chain seq x y z
N MET A 1 39.11 -26.73 10.85
CA MET A 1 38.81 -25.47 11.54
C MET A 1 39.25 -25.58 12.99
N SER A 2 40.10 -24.67 13.43
CA SER A 2 40.54 -24.55 14.82
C SER A 2 39.31 -24.35 15.74
N ALA A 3 39.38 -24.82 16.99
CA ALA A 3 38.33 -24.60 17.99
C ALA A 3 37.96 -23.11 18.12
N ILE A 4 38.96 -22.24 18.05
CA ILE A 4 38.81 -20.78 18.08
C ILE A 4 37.93 -20.29 16.92
N GLN A 5 38.12 -20.84 15.71
CA GLN A 5 37.32 -20.46 14.54
C GLN A 5 35.86 -20.91 14.67
N LYS A 6 35.61 -22.08 15.29
CA LYS A 6 34.26 -22.60 15.51
C LYS A 6 33.49 -21.73 16.51
N TYR A 7 34.11 -21.40 17.64
CA TYR A 7 33.49 -20.54 18.65
C TYR A 7 33.38 -19.09 18.19
N GLY A 8 34.35 -18.58 17.44
CA GLY A 8 34.29 -17.26 16.82
C GLY A 8 33.13 -17.14 15.82
N LEU A 9 32.94 -18.15 14.96
CA LEU A 9 31.81 -18.18 14.03
C LEU A 9 30.47 -18.23 14.77
N LEU A 10 30.34 -19.11 15.77
CA LEU A 10 29.14 -19.21 16.60
C LEU A 10 28.81 -17.86 17.29
N GLY A 11 29.80 -17.23 17.93
CA GLY A 11 29.61 -15.94 18.59
C GLY A 11 29.19 -14.84 17.62
N LEU A 12 29.83 -14.76 16.45
CA LEU A 12 29.47 -13.78 15.42
C LEU A 12 28.05 -14.02 14.89
N THR A 13 27.67 -15.27 14.64
CA THR A 13 26.31 -15.59 14.17
C THR A 13 25.24 -15.19 15.19
N LEU A 14 25.47 -15.45 16.48
CA LEU A 14 24.54 -15.10 17.54
C LEU A 14 24.40 -13.57 17.67
N LEU A 15 25.52 -12.84 17.58
CA LEU A 15 25.54 -11.38 17.66
C LEU A 15 24.79 -10.74 16.49
N LEU A 16 24.94 -11.27 15.28
CA LEU A 16 24.23 -10.77 14.09
C LEU A 16 22.73 -11.09 14.14
N LEU A 17 22.33 -12.20 14.76
CA LEU A 17 20.91 -12.60 14.89
C LEU A 17 20.17 -11.88 16.03
N LEU A 18 20.89 -11.39 17.03
CA LEU A 18 20.33 -10.71 18.20
C LEU A 18 19.30 -9.61 17.86
N PRO A 19 19.60 -8.62 16.98
CA PRO A 19 18.63 -7.58 16.65
C PRO A 19 17.37 -8.13 15.97
N SER A 20 17.48 -9.20 15.16
CA SER A 20 16.32 -9.83 14.52
C SER A 20 15.40 -10.51 15.54
N PHE A 21 15.98 -11.16 16.56
CA PHE A 21 15.23 -11.79 17.63
C PHE A 21 14.51 -10.76 18.51
N LEU A 22 15.19 -9.66 18.87
CA LEU A 22 14.59 -8.57 19.62
C LEU A 22 13.44 -7.92 18.84
N ASN A 23 13.61 -7.68 17.54
CA ASN A 23 12.55 -7.18 16.67
C ASN A 23 11.34 -8.12 16.62
N PHE A 24 11.57 -9.42 16.43
CA PHE A 24 10.50 -10.42 16.41
C PHE A 24 9.72 -10.39 17.74
N SER A 25 10.41 -10.39 18.88
CA SER A 25 9.75 -10.31 20.19
C SER A 25 8.99 -8.99 20.39
N HIS A 26 9.55 -7.86 19.93
CA HIS A 26 8.97 -6.54 20.11
C HIS A 26 7.65 -6.34 19.36
N VAL A 27 7.53 -6.94 18.16
CA VAL A 27 6.30 -6.92 17.35
C VAL A 27 5.12 -7.54 18.10
N PHE A 28 5.35 -8.59 18.89
CA PHE A 28 4.30 -9.26 19.66
C PHE A 28 4.13 -8.73 21.09
N ALA A 29 5.07 -7.89 21.57
CA ALA A 29 5.00 -7.29 22.90
C ALA A 29 3.98 -6.14 23.00
N HIS A 30 3.55 -5.61 21.86
CA HIS A 30 2.62 -4.49 21.78
C HIS A 30 1.16 -4.97 21.65
N ASP A 31 0.43 -4.96 22.76
CA ASP A 31 -1.02 -5.12 22.78
C ASP A 31 -1.72 -3.80 22.38
N PHE A 32 -1.74 -3.45 21.08
CA PHE A 32 -2.52 -2.29 20.62
C PHE A 32 -4.00 -2.62 20.40
N ASN A 33 -4.69 -2.99 21.47
CA ASN A 33 -6.15 -3.11 21.45
C ASN A 33 -6.80 -1.81 21.95
N PHE A 34 -6.55 -0.68 21.28
CA PHE A 34 -7.39 0.50 21.49
C PHE A 34 -8.68 0.30 20.71
N ALA A 35 -9.74 -0.16 21.40
CA ALA A 35 -11.08 -0.19 20.82
C ALA A 35 -11.52 1.27 20.55
N CYS A 36 -11.65 1.64 19.27
CA CYS A 36 -12.22 2.92 18.88
C CYS A 36 -13.69 2.98 19.31
N SER A 37 -14.00 3.86 20.26
CA SER A 37 -15.37 4.12 20.73
C SER A 37 -16.06 5.26 19.97
N ASP A 38 -15.31 6.02 19.17
CA ASP A 38 -15.81 7.16 18.41
C ASP A 38 -15.67 6.92 16.90
N HIS A 39 -16.82 6.91 16.20
CA HIS A 39 -16.93 6.73 14.76
C HIS A 39 -17.15 8.05 14.01
N SER A 40 -17.22 9.18 14.71
CA SER A 40 -17.64 10.47 14.14
C SER A 40 -16.52 11.23 13.44
N THR A 41 -15.26 10.97 13.79
CA THR A 41 -14.09 11.58 13.16
C THR A 41 -13.27 10.50 12.47
N THR A 42 -12.87 10.73 11.22
CA THR A 42 -11.91 9.87 10.52
C THR A 42 -10.53 10.08 11.14
N HIS A 43 -10.26 9.41 12.26
CA HIS A 43 -8.91 9.36 12.80
C HIS A 43 -8.09 8.48 11.86
N LEU A 44 -7.19 9.08 11.09
CA LEU A 44 -6.08 8.33 10.51
C LEU A 44 -5.32 7.77 11.71
N HIS A 45 -5.34 6.44 11.87
CA HIS A 45 -4.56 5.78 12.92
C HIS A 45 -3.11 6.26 12.76
N GLN A 46 -2.60 6.96 13.76
CA GLN A 46 -1.18 7.23 13.85
C GLN A 46 -0.50 5.87 13.89
N SER A 47 0.36 5.57 12.92
CA SER A 47 1.07 4.30 12.81
C SER A 47 1.68 3.96 14.17
N THR A 48 1.09 3.01 14.89
CA THR A 48 1.39 2.74 16.31
C THR A 48 2.64 1.90 16.52
N LEU A 49 3.39 1.59 15.46
CA LEU A 49 4.67 0.89 15.61
C LEU A 49 5.74 1.89 16.05
N ASP A 50 5.74 2.22 17.34
CA ASP A 50 6.83 2.92 18.02
C ASP A 50 8.02 1.95 18.17
N CYS A 51 8.71 1.72 17.05
CA CYS A 51 9.77 0.73 16.90
C CYS A 51 11.09 1.46 16.62
N GLU A 52 11.80 1.87 17.66
CA GLU A 52 13.12 2.53 17.54
C GLU A 52 14.15 1.64 16.80
N LEU A 53 14.00 0.31 16.84
CA LEU A 53 14.84 -0.61 16.06
C LEU A 53 14.55 -0.55 14.56
N CYS A 54 13.34 -0.18 14.18
CA CYS A 54 12.96 0.02 12.78
C CYS A 54 13.61 1.30 12.20
N ASP A 55 14.19 2.17 13.02
CA ASP A 55 15.02 3.27 12.50
C ASP A 55 16.40 2.77 12.01
N PHE A 56 16.82 1.60 12.46
CA PHE A 56 18.04 0.92 11.99
C PHE A 56 17.75 0.03 10.78
N HIS A 57 17.31 0.62 9.66
CA HIS A 57 17.31 -0.08 8.37
C HIS A 57 18.74 -0.06 7.78
N PRO A 58 19.48 -1.18 7.72
CA PRO A 58 20.85 -1.21 7.22
C PRO A 58 20.97 -1.02 5.69
N ASN A 59 19.91 -0.59 5.01
CA ASN A 59 19.91 -0.33 3.59
C ASN A 59 19.04 0.91 3.33
N PRO A 60 19.53 1.97 2.66
CA PRO A 60 18.62 2.92 2.06
C PRO A 60 17.69 2.13 1.15
N ILE A 61 16.39 2.42 1.20
CA ILE A 61 15.39 1.86 0.29
C ILE A 61 15.95 2.01 -1.12
N ILE A 62 16.53 0.94 -1.68
CA ILE A 62 17.01 0.95 -3.05
C ILE A 62 15.73 0.95 -3.87
N SER A 63 15.31 2.13 -4.33
CA SER A 63 14.17 2.26 -5.23
C SER A 63 14.56 1.62 -6.55
N PHE A 64 14.30 0.33 -6.70
CA PHE A 64 14.41 -0.33 -7.99
C PHE A 64 13.28 0.20 -8.87
N HIS A 65 13.61 1.16 -9.72
CA HIS A 65 12.71 1.65 -10.75
C HIS A 65 12.78 0.68 -11.93
N PHE A 66 11.80 -0.20 -12.06
CA PHE A 66 11.65 -1.00 -13.26
C PHE A 66 11.15 -0.08 -14.38
N PHE A 67 12.03 0.22 -15.34
CA PHE A 67 11.62 0.90 -16.56
C PHE A 67 10.97 -0.12 -17.50
N ASN A 68 9.65 -0.12 -17.54
CA ASN A 68 8.91 -0.79 -18.60
C ASN A 68 9.06 0.06 -19.87
N TYR A 69 9.74 -0.49 -20.88
CA TYR A 69 9.72 0.08 -22.22
C TYR A 69 8.68 -0.70 -23.03
N ASP A 70 7.65 0.00 -23.50
CA ASP A 70 6.81 -0.54 -24.56
C ASP A 70 7.51 -0.27 -25.88
N LEU A 71 7.88 -1.36 -26.57
CA LEU A 71 8.23 -1.28 -27.97
C LEU A 71 6.96 -0.94 -28.74
N ASN A 72 6.79 0.34 -29.02
CA ASN A 72 5.77 0.78 -29.96
C ASN A 72 6.13 0.19 -31.33
N GLU A 73 5.47 -0.90 -31.73
CA GLU A 73 5.32 -1.17 -33.14
C GLU A 73 4.49 -0.02 -33.72
N ILE A 74 5.18 0.89 -34.40
CA ILE A 74 4.53 1.91 -35.21
C ILE A 74 3.88 1.19 -36.39
N SER A 75 2.69 0.64 -36.16
CA SER A 75 1.80 0.35 -37.26
C SER A 75 1.25 1.68 -37.74
N SER A 76 1.71 2.14 -38.90
CA SER A 76 1.09 3.27 -39.59
C SER A 76 -0.28 2.84 -40.08
N ILE A 77 -1.26 2.76 -39.18
CA ILE A 77 -2.64 2.55 -39.57
C ILE A 77 -3.13 3.89 -40.10
N ASN A 78 -3.13 4.02 -41.43
CA ASN A 78 -3.95 5.02 -42.11
C ASN A 78 -5.43 4.68 -41.84
N LYS A 79 -5.92 5.01 -40.65
CA LYS A 79 -7.35 4.99 -40.36
C LYS A 79 -7.96 6.17 -41.10
N LYS A 80 -8.56 5.89 -42.25
CA LYS A 80 -9.52 6.81 -42.86
C LYS A 80 -10.62 7.02 -41.83
N PHE A 81 -10.69 8.22 -41.27
CA PHE A 81 -11.79 8.63 -40.41
C PHE A 81 -13.06 8.67 -41.28
N PHE A 82 -13.98 7.76 -41.01
CA PHE A 82 -15.34 7.92 -41.47
C PHE A 82 -16.25 7.95 -40.24
N ASN A 83 -16.74 9.14 -39.92
CA ASN A 83 -17.80 9.31 -38.93
C ASN A 83 -19.12 8.96 -39.60
N TYR A 84 -19.57 7.70 -39.48
CA TYR A 84 -20.91 7.29 -39.93
C TYR A 84 -21.92 7.21 -38.78
N TYR A 85 -21.60 7.81 -37.63
CA TYR A 85 -22.48 7.82 -36.48
C TYR A 85 -22.97 9.24 -36.22
N GLU A 86 -24.16 9.55 -36.72
CA GLU A 86 -24.99 10.64 -36.22
C GLU A 86 -25.85 10.09 -35.08
N PHE A 87 -25.79 10.70 -33.90
CA PHE A 87 -26.80 10.46 -32.88
C PHE A 87 -28.12 11.03 -33.40
N LEU A 88 -29.15 10.20 -33.53
CA LEU A 88 -30.50 10.67 -33.83
C LEU A 88 -31.15 11.42 -32.64
N SER A 89 -30.50 11.40 -31.48
CA SER A 89 -30.98 12.08 -30.27
C SER A 89 -29.82 12.46 -29.36
N ASP A 90 -29.80 13.72 -28.94
CA ASP A 90 -28.89 14.25 -27.92
C ASP A 90 -29.33 13.88 -26.49
N TYR A 91 -30.44 13.13 -26.35
CA TYR A 91 -30.97 12.77 -25.05
C TYR A 91 -30.08 11.74 -24.35
N GLN A 92 -29.30 12.20 -23.37
CA GLN A 92 -28.64 11.36 -22.39
C GLN A 92 -29.45 11.34 -21.09
N LYS A 93 -29.88 10.15 -20.66
CA LYS A 93 -30.51 9.93 -19.36
C LYS A 93 -29.51 10.26 -18.26
N LEU A 94 -29.77 11.29 -17.47
CA LEU A 94 -28.84 11.76 -16.45
C LEU A 94 -28.87 10.81 -15.25
N SER A 95 -27.70 10.55 -14.63
CA SER A 95 -27.55 9.58 -13.53
C SER A 95 -28.30 9.95 -12.23
N PHE A 96 -28.95 11.11 -12.22
CA PHE A 96 -29.69 11.64 -11.07
C PHE A 96 -31.22 11.53 -11.20
N GLU A 97 -31.73 10.83 -12.22
CA GLU A 97 -33.19 10.65 -12.40
C GLU A 97 -33.88 9.85 -11.27
N LEU A 98 -33.10 9.26 -10.35
CA LEU A 98 -33.61 8.58 -9.15
C LEU A 98 -33.38 9.37 -7.85
N ARG A 99 -33.22 10.70 -7.91
CA ARG A 99 -33.45 11.53 -6.71
C ARG A 99 -34.94 11.78 -6.59
N GLY A 100 -35.66 10.75 -6.11
CA GLY A 100 -37.03 10.92 -5.67
C GLY A 100 -37.14 12.11 -4.72
N PRO A 101 -38.26 12.86 -4.74
CA PRO A 101 -38.44 14.02 -3.88
C PRO A 101 -38.32 13.62 -2.41
N PRO A 102 -37.68 14.42 -1.56
CA PRO A 102 -37.50 14.02 -0.17
C PRO A 102 -38.80 14.20 0.63
N THR A 103 -39.03 13.25 1.54
CA THR A 103 -39.83 13.29 2.79
C THR A 103 -41.32 12.89 2.72
N PRO A 104 -41.95 12.48 3.85
CA PRO A 104 -42.15 13.31 5.04
C PRO A 104 -41.54 12.72 6.33
N LYS A 105 -41.16 13.61 7.26
CA LYS A 105 -41.00 13.26 8.68
C LYS A 105 -42.36 12.83 9.23
N LEU A 106 -42.41 11.70 9.92
CA LEU A 106 -43.52 11.34 10.81
C LEU A 106 -42.94 11.08 12.21
N THR A 107 -43.27 12.04 13.09
CA THR A 107 -43.32 12.03 14.57
C THR A 107 -42.25 11.26 15.33
#